data_AF-A0A835TMD3-F1
#
_entry.id   AF-A0A835TMD3-F1
#
_cell.length_a   1.000
_cell.length_b   1.000
_cell.length_c   1.000
_cell.angle_alpha   90.00
_cell.angle_beta   90.00
_cell.angle_gamma   90.00
#
_symmetry.space_group_name_H-M   'P 1'
#
loop_
_entity.id
_entity.type
_entity.pdbx_description
1 polymer ?
#
loop_
_entity_poly.entity_id
_entity_poly.type
_entity_poly.pdbx_seq_one_letter_code
_entity_poly.pdbx_strand_id
1 'polypeptide(L)'
;MRQIDRRDFTTTHLGIPAHVSYSDSLLPIGQGQSIPAPSLHATCLELMDGHARPGALALDVGSGSGFITACLSLMVGAEGRVVAVERYERLLEQSGFALARTVATRVGTAEPSPTGGHAPLRPELQAGRRLVRIHNIELLLGNALEEPVLAAAAAGRQFDLVHVGAAVREPPAALLALLRPGGRMVVAVGPPAAMQSLTVVDKGPDGATTQTVVRDVRLPPLAPPFADRPL
;
A
#
# COMPACT_ATOMS: atom_id res chain seq x y z
N MET A 1 -5.99 13.43 -1.39
CA MET A 1 -6.71 12.74 -2.49
C MET A 1 -6.95 13.59 -3.74
N ARG A 2 -7.35 14.88 -3.68
CA ARG A 2 -7.65 15.69 -4.89
C ARG A 2 -6.54 15.74 -5.95
N GLN A 3 -5.29 15.57 -5.53
CA GLN A 3 -4.16 15.52 -6.45
C GLN A 3 -4.12 14.22 -7.24
N ILE A 4 -4.66 13.10 -6.74
CA ILE A 4 -4.65 11.78 -7.38
C ILE A 4 -6.02 11.51 -8.02
N ASP A 5 -6.10 11.48 -9.35
CA ASP A 5 -7.35 11.13 -10.03
C ASP A 5 -7.60 9.62 -9.91
N ARG A 6 -8.64 9.25 -9.16
CA ARG A 6 -9.06 7.85 -8.95
C ARG A 6 -9.35 7.13 -10.26
N ARG A 7 -9.77 7.83 -11.30
CA ARG A 7 -9.99 7.23 -12.62
C ARG A 7 -8.74 6.51 -13.14
N ASP A 8 -7.56 7.05 -12.87
CA ASP A 8 -6.30 6.45 -13.31
C ASP A 8 -6.05 5.05 -12.73
N PHE A 9 -6.65 4.77 -11.57
CA PHE A 9 -6.49 3.54 -10.78
C PHE A 9 -7.68 2.58 -10.96
N THR A 10 -8.66 2.95 -11.78
CA THR A 10 -9.84 2.13 -12.12
C THR A 10 -9.89 1.77 -13.60
N THR A 11 -9.09 2.44 -14.45
CA THR A 11 -8.88 2.09 -15.86
C THR A 11 -8.06 0.82 -16.00
N THR A 12 -8.65 -0.31 -15.61
CA THR A 12 -8.17 -1.65 -15.95
C THR A 12 -8.75 -2.07 -17.30
N HIS A 13 -8.31 -3.21 -17.83
CA HIS A 13 -8.83 -3.88 -19.04
C HIS A 13 -10.36 -4.07 -19.07
N LEU A 14 -11.08 -3.76 -17.98
CA LEU A 14 -12.54 -3.83 -17.85
C LEU A 14 -13.29 -2.61 -18.41
N GLY A 15 -12.60 -1.51 -18.75
CA GLY A 15 -13.24 -0.35 -19.40
C GLY A 15 -14.26 0.38 -18.51
N ILE A 16 -13.94 0.60 -17.23
CA ILE A 16 -14.83 1.28 -16.27
C ILE A 16 -15.11 2.72 -16.73
N PRO A 17 -16.38 3.12 -16.94
CA PRO A 17 -16.73 4.49 -17.31
C PRO A 17 -16.31 5.51 -16.25
N ALA A 18 -15.89 6.70 -16.67
CA ALA A 18 -15.37 7.73 -15.76
C ALA A 18 -16.33 8.07 -14.61
N HIS A 19 -17.64 8.19 -14.88
CA HIS A 19 -18.63 8.50 -13.84
C HIS A 19 -18.73 7.38 -12.77
N VAL A 20 -18.47 6.13 -13.14
CA VAL A 20 -18.43 4.99 -12.21
C VAL A 20 -17.13 5.02 -11.40
N SER A 21 -16.00 5.44 -11.99
CA SER A 21 -14.73 5.57 -11.26
C SER A 21 -14.81 6.48 -10.03
N TYR A 22 -15.72 7.46 -10.05
CA TYR A 22 -15.93 8.43 -8.97
C TYR A 22 -17.08 8.08 -8.01
N SER A 23 -17.84 7.01 -8.26
CA SER A 23 -18.90 6.60 -7.34
C SER A 23 -18.31 6.12 -6.02
N ASP A 24 -19.03 6.37 -4.93
CA ASP A 24 -18.60 5.94 -3.60
C ASP A 24 -18.85 4.45 -3.36
N SER A 25 -18.21 3.61 -4.17
CA SER A 25 -18.42 2.16 -4.19
C SER A 25 -17.13 1.40 -4.47
N LEU A 26 -17.10 0.14 -4.06
CA LEU A 26 -16.05 -0.79 -4.48
C LEU A 26 -16.16 -1.04 -5.99
N LEU A 27 -15.03 -1.10 -6.68
CA LEU A 27 -14.99 -1.37 -8.12
C LEU A 27 -14.03 -2.52 -8.42
N PRO A 28 -14.38 -3.44 -9.34
CA PRO A 28 -13.49 -4.54 -9.68
C PRO A 28 -12.23 -4.03 -10.40
N ILE A 29 -11.07 -4.59 -10.05
CA ILE A 29 -9.78 -4.29 -10.71
C ILE A 29 -9.13 -5.54 -11.34
N GLY A 30 -9.83 -6.68 -11.32
CA GLY A 30 -9.35 -7.97 -11.83
C GLY A 30 -8.76 -8.85 -10.73
N GLN A 31 -8.43 -10.10 -11.08
CA GLN A 31 -7.89 -11.10 -10.13
C GLN A 31 -8.79 -11.36 -8.90
N GLY A 32 -10.11 -11.16 -9.06
CA GLY A 32 -11.07 -11.23 -7.96
C GLY A 32 -10.93 -10.11 -6.92
N GLN A 33 -10.12 -9.08 -7.20
CA GLN A 33 -9.88 -7.96 -6.30
C GLN A 33 -10.73 -6.74 -6.68
N SER A 34 -10.87 -5.83 -5.72
CA SER A 34 -11.58 -4.57 -5.88
C SER A 34 -10.80 -3.40 -5.30
N ILE A 35 -10.92 -2.23 -5.91
CA ILE A 35 -10.49 -0.97 -5.31
C ILE A 35 -11.61 -0.48 -4.37
N PRO A 36 -11.31 -0.21 -3.09
CA PRO A 36 -12.31 0.27 -2.13
C PRO A 36 -12.96 1.60 -2.51
N ALA A 37 -14.10 1.90 -1.89
CA ALA A 37 -14.80 3.16 -2.07
C ALA A 37 -13.90 4.38 -1.69
N PRO A 38 -13.98 5.51 -2.42
CA PRO A 38 -13.35 6.77 -2.05
C PRO A 38 -13.46 7.14 -0.56
N SER A 39 -14.63 6.96 0.06
CA SER A 39 -14.84 7.26 1.49
C SER A 39 -14.01 6.38 2.42
N LEU A 40 -13.78 5.10 2.07
CA LEU A 40 -12.88 4.24 2.82
C LEU A 40 -11.42 4.69 2.63
N HIS A 41 -11.02 5.06 1.42
CA HIS A 41 -9.68 5.62 1.21
C HIS A 41 -9.45 6.90 2.02
N ALA A 42 -10.43 7.82 2.04
CA ALA A 42 -10.35 9.03 2.83
C ALA A 42 -10.18 8.72 4.33
N THR A 43 -11.02 7.84 4.87
CA THR A 43 -10.89 7.35 6.26
C THR A 43 -9.49 6.80 6.52
N CYS A 44 -8.98 5.88 5.69
CA CYS A 44 -7.64 5.31 5.89
C CYS A 44 -6.56 6.40 5.87
N LEU A 45 -6.59 7.32 4.91
CA LEU A 45 -5.58 8.38 4.79
C LEU A 45 -5.63 9.35 5.98
N GLU A 46 -6.80 9.70 6.48
CA GLU A 46 -6.97 10.52 7.68
C GLU A 46 -6.37 9.84 8.93
N LEU A 47 -6.61 8.55 9.11
CA LEU A 47 -6.03 7.78 10.22
C LEU A 47 -4.49 7.71 10.15
N MET A 48 -3.93 7.85 8.94
CA MET A 48 -2.49 7.78 8.67
C MET A 48 -1.79 9.15 8.66
N ASP A 49 -2.52 10.25 8.53
CA ASP A 49 -1.99 11.61 8.32
C ASP A 49 -0.94 12.03 9.36
N GLY A 50 -1.19 11.73 10.64
CA GLY A 50 -0.26 12.04 11.73
C GLY A 50 1.11 11.34 11.65
N HIS A 51 1.23 10.27 10.85
CA HIS A 51 2.42 9.43 10.69
C HIS A 51 3.02 9.48 9.28
N ALA A 52 2.21 9.78 8.25
CA ALA A 52 2.65 9.97 6.86
C ALA A 52 3.23 11.37 6.63
N ARG A 53 4.27 11.74 7.37
CA ARG A 53 4.92 13.07 7.29
C ARG A 53 6.04 13.08 6.24
N PRO A 54 6.47 14.25 5.75
CA PRO A 54 7.63 14.37 4.88
C PRO A 54 8.85 13.60 5.42
N GLY A 55 9.48 12.77 4.59
CA GLY A 55 10.61 11.91 4.97
C GLY A 55 10.22 10.55 5.55
N ALA A 56 8.93 10.28 5.80
CA ALA A 56 8.49 9.03 6.38
C ALA A 56 8.65 7.83 5.44
N LEU A 57 8.85 6.65 6.04
CA LEU A 57 8.87 5.35 5.36
C LEU A 57 7.55 4.61 5.62
N ALA A 58 6.77 4.37 4.56
CA ALA A 58 5.48 3.71 4.61
C ALA A 58 5.47 2.36 3.86
N LEU A 59 4.74 1.38 4.39
CA LEU A 59 4.48 0.08 3.75
C LEU A 59 3.00 0.00 3.37
N ASP A 60 2.70 -0.34 2.12
CA ASP A 60 1.35 -0.59 1.62
C ASP A 60 1.21 -2.06 1.19
N VAL A 61 0.58 -2.86 2.05
CA VAL A 61 0.39 -4.31 1.87
C VAL A 61 -0.93 -4.57 1.14
N GLY A 62 -0.88 -5.33 0.05
CA GLY A 62 -2.05 -5.56 -0.80
C GLY A 62 -2.42 -4.27 -1.56
N SER A 63 -1.41 -3.63 -2.14
CA SER A 63 -1.53 -2.30 -2.77
C SER A 63 -2.55 -2.25 -3.92
N GLY A 64 -2.85 -3.40 -4.55
CA GLY A 64 -3.91 -3.55 -5.53
C GLY A 64 -3.76 -2.58 -6.70
N SER A 65 -4.72 -1.65 -6.84
CA SER A 65 -4.68 -0.62 -7.87
C SER A 65 -3.50 0.35 -7.74
N GLY A 66 -2.92 0.50 -6.54
CA GLY A 66 -1.90 1.50 -6.22
C GLY A 66 -2.44 2.86 -5.79
N PHE A 67 -3.75 3.02 -5.59
CA PHE A 67 -4.34 4.33 -5.25
C PHE A 67 -3.88 4.87 -3.88
N ILE A 68 -3.90 4.02 -2.84
CA ILE A 68 -3.38 4.40 -1.51
C ILE A 68 -1.87 4.62 -1.58
N THR A 69 -1.13 3.75 -2.28
CA THR A 69 0.30 3.93 -2.56
C THR A 69 0.60 5.32 -3.14
N ALA A 70 -0.18 5.78 -4.14
CA ALA A 70 -0.02 7.08 -4.75
C ALA A 70 -0.30 8.24 -3.78
N CYS A 71 -1.33 8.08 -2.93
CA CYS A 71 -1.66 9.08 -1.92
C CYS A 71 -0.56 9.16 -0.85
N LEU A 72 -0.10 8.02 -0.33
CA LEU A 72 1.00 7.94 0.63
C LEU A 72 2.28 8.55 0.05
N SER A 73 2.59 8.29 -1.21
CA SER A 73 3.75 8.84 -1.92
C SER A 73 3.78 10.37 -1.88
N LEU A 74 2.63 11.02 -2.05
CA LEU A 74 2.53 12.47 -1.90
C LEU A 74 2.63 12.94 -0.44
N MET A 75 1.99 12.22 0.49
CA MET A 75 1.98 12.58 1.92
C MET A 75 3.39 12.51 2.55
N VAL A 76 4.14 11.44 2.24
CA VAL A 76 5.51 11.27 2.75
C VAL A 76 6.54 12.16 2.04
N GLY A 77 6.15 12.87 0.99
CA GLY A 77 6.98 13.82 0.26
C GLY A 77 8.17 13.19 -0.48
N ALA A 78 8.93 14.02 -1.21
CA ALA A 78 10.02 13.56 -2.08
C ALA A 78 11.17 12.85 -1.33
N GLU A 79 11.38 13.22 -0.06
CA GLU A 79 12.39 12.58 0.82
C GLU A 79 11.89 11.30 1.49
N GLY A 80 10.58 11.09 1.52
CA GLY A 80 9.98 9.87 2.04
C GLY A 80 10.09 8.70 1.07
N ARG A 81 9.48 7.59 1.46
CA ARG A 81 9.49 6.34 0.70
C ARG A 81 8.23 5.55 0.96
N VAL A 82 7.63 5.00 -0.10
CA VAL A 82 6.54 4.03 0.01
C VAL A 82 6.98 2.72 -0.61
N VAL A 83 6.93 1.64 0.16
CA VAL A 83 7.10 0.28 -0.34
C VAL A 83 5.72 -0.33 -0.48
N ALA A 84 5.36 -0.79 -1.68
CA ALA A 84 4.07 -1.40 -1.96
C ALA A 84 4.26 -2.86 -2.35
N VAL A 85 3.55 -3.75 -1.66
CA VAL A 85 3.61 -5.19 -1.91
C VAL A 85 2.29 -5.65 -2.51
N GLU A 86 2.36 -6.36 -3.63
CA GLU A 86 1.20 -6.95 -4.30
C GLU A 86 1.55 -8.35 -4.80
N ARG A 87 0.63 -9.30 -4.64
CA ARG A 87 0.86 -10.71 -4.97
C ARG A 87 0.48 -11.07 -6.40
N TYR A 88 -0.42 -10.30 -7.00
CA TYR A 88 -0.88 -10.54 -8.36
C TYR A 88 -0.06 -9.71 -9.34
N GLU A 89 0.76 -10.38 -10.16
CA GLU A 89 1.62 -9.72 -11.14
C GLU A 89 0.85 -8.74 -12.03
N ARG A 90 -0.32 -9.14 -12.52
CA ARG A 90 -1.16 -8.28 -13.37
C ARG A 90 -1.63 -7.01 -12.65
N LEU A 91 -1.87 -7.05 -11.34
CA LEU A 91 -2.25 -5.86 -10.57
C LEU A 91 -1.04 -4.97 -10.31
N LEU A 92 0.12 -5.56 -9.97
CA LEU A 92 1.37 -4.82 -9.80
C LEU A 92 1.78 -4.08 -11.08
N GLU A 93 1.63 -4.71 -12.25
CA GLU A 93 1.89 -4.06 -13.53
C GLU A 93 0.93 -2.90 -13.79
N GLN A 94 -0.38 -3.12 -13.60
CA GLN A 94 -1.40 -2.08 -13.78
C GLN A 94 -1.19 -0.89 -12.85
N SER A 95 -0.89 -1.15 -11.58
CA SER A 95 -0.60 -0.10 -10.60
C SER A 95 0.69 0.63 -10.96
N GLY A 96 1.72 -0.08 -11.42
CA GLY A 96 2.95 0.53 -11.94
C GLY A 96 2.68 1.53 -13.07
N PHE A 97 1.85 1.18 -14.06
CA PHE A 97 1.46 2.11 -15.12
C PHE A 97 0.67 3.32 -14.60
N ALA A 98 -0.31 3.09 -13.70
CA ALA A 98 -1.10 4.16 -13.12
C ALA A 98 -0.22 5.13 -12.30
N LEU A 99 0.68 4.59 -11.47
CA LEU A 99 1.63 5.35 -10.65
C LEU A 99 2.61 6.14 -11.51
N ALA A 100 3.17 5.55 -12.56
CA ALA A 100 4.07 6.26 -13.47
C ALA A 100 3.36 7.45 -14.14
N ARG A 101 2.11 7.27 -14.61
CA ARG A 101 1.32 8.36 -15.20
C ARG A 101 0.99 9.46 -14.22
N THR A 102 0.73 9.09 -12.97
CA THR A 102 0.09 9.95 -11.96
C THR A 102 1.09 10.68 -11.06
N VAL A 103 2.15 9.99 -10.63
CA VAL A 103 3.11 10.49 -9.63
C VAL A 103 4.37 11.03 -10.32
N ALA A 104 4.90 10.32 -11.32
CA ALA A 104 6.13 10.75 -12.00
C ALA A 104 5.96 12.06 -12.79
N THR A 105 4.73 12.45 -13.12
CA THR A 105 4.41 13.69 -13.86
C THR A 105 4.17 14.89 -12.94
N ARG A 106 4.03 14.70 -11.62
CA ARG A 106 3.56 15.76 -10.69
C ARG A 106 4.63 16.37 -9.80
N VAL A 107 5.75 15.67 -9.60
CA VAL A 107 6.89 16.22 -8.86
C VAL A 107 7.96 16.56 -9.90
N GLY A 108 7.99 17.83 -10.31
CA GLY A 108 8.68 18.31 -11.51
C GLY A 108 10.21 18.18 -11.49
N THR A 109 10.79 18.65 -12.59
CA THR A 109 12.19 19.07 -12.74
C THR A 109 12.72 19.73 -11.47
N ALA A 110 13.30 18.93 -10.58
CA ALA A 110 14.22 19.41 -9.56
C ALA A 110 15.61 19.28 -10.18
N GLU A 111 16.34 20.39 -10.28
CA GLU A 111 17.75 20.33 -10.60
C GLU A 111 18.45 19.40 -9.59
N PRO A 112 19.38 18.55 -10.05
CA PRO A 112 20.09 17.65 -9.17
C PRO A 112 20.85 18.46 -8.12
N SER A 113 20.55 18.20 -6.85
CA SER A 113 21.34 18.73 -5.74
C SER A 113 22.80 18.29 -5.90
N PRO A 114 23.81 19.17 -5.75
CA PRO A 114 25.20 18.86 -6.12
C PRO A 114 25.93 17.90 -5.15
N THR A 115 25.27 17.36 -4.13
CA THR A 115 25.94 16.54 -3.11
C THR A 115 25.12 15.31 -2.75
N GLY A 116 25.46 14.19 -3.37
CA GLY A 116 24.94 12.87 -3.01
C GLY A 116 25.06 11.94 -4.20
N GLY A 117 26.21 11.31 -4.39
CA GLY A 117 26.46 10.37 -5.48
C GLY A 117 25.37 9.30 -5.58
N HIS A 118 24.44 9.48 -6.51
CA HIS A 118 23.51 8.45 -6.93
C HIS A 118 24.13 7.81 -8.16
N ALA A 119 24.79 6.68 -7.94
CA ALA A 119 25.18 5.80 -9.04
C ALA A 119 23.92 5.53 -9.90
N PRO A 120 24.04 5.53 -11.24
CA PRO A 120 22.91 5.19 -12.11
C PRO A 120 22.43 3.79 -11.73
N LEU A 121 21.21 3.72 -11.17
CA LEU A 121 20.62 2.46 -10.74
C LEU A 121 20.36 1.59 -11.98
N ARG A 122 21.19 0.57 -12.13
CA ARG A 122 20.89 -0.58 -12.99
C ARG A 122 19.71 -1.33 -12.37
N PRO A 123 18.79 -1.92 -13.17
CA PRO A 123 17.81 -2.84 -12.64
C PRO A 123 18.54 -4.07 -12.11
N GLU A 124 18.87 -4.06 -10.82
CA GLU A 124 19.40 -5.23 -10.13
C GLU A 124 18.25 -6.19 -9.87
N LEU A 125 18.14 -7.19 -10.75
CA LEU A 125 17.26 -8.33 -10.55
C LEU A 125 17.87 -9.21 -9.45
N GLN A 126 17.63 -8.87 -8.19
CA GLN A 126 18.02 -9.73 -7.07
C GLN A 126 17.11 -10.97 -7.06
N ALA A 127 17.69 -12.11 -7.43
CA ALA A 127 17.14 -13.47 -7.32
C ALA A 127 15.62 -13.58 -7.54
N GLY A 128 15.17 -13.41 -8.78
CA GLY A 128 13.79 -13.73 -9.19
C GLY A 128 12.69 -12.79 -8.67
N ARG A 129 13.04 -11.63 -8.12
CA ARG A 129 12.07 -10.65 -7.60
C ARG A 129 12.01 -9.41 -8.47
N ARG A 130 10.80 -9.01 -8.86
CA ARG A 130 10.55 -7.81 -9.66
C ARG A 130 10.33 -6.63 -8.70
N LEU A 131 11.41 -5.90 -8.43
CA LEU A 131 11.37 -4.59 -7.80
C LEU A 131 11.33 -3.51 -8.88
N VAL A 132 10.33 -2.64 -8.85
CA VAL A 132 10.23 -1.49 -9.76
C VAL A 132 10.15 -0.21 -8.96
N ARG A 133 11.02 0.77 -9.27
CA ARG A 133 11.04 2.07 -8.59
C ARG A 133 10.39 3.14 -9.46
N ILE A 134 9.42 3.85 -8.90
CA ILE A 134 8.70 4.96 -9.55
C ILE A 134 8.72 6.14 -8.59
N HIS A 135 9.49 7.19 -8.88
CA HIS A 135 9.69 8.32 -7.96
C HIS A 135 10.17 7.87 -6.56
N ASN A 136 9.39 8.11 -5.52
CA ASN A 136 9.63 7.68 -4.14
C ASN A 136 8.91 6.35 -3.78
N ILE A 137 8.46 5.59 -4.77
CA ILE A 137 7.74 4.32 -4.60
C ILE A 137 8.60 3.14 -5.03
N GLU A 138 8.58 2.06 -4.24
CA GLU A 138 9.16 0.75 -4.53
C GLU A 138 8.03 -0.27 -4.62
N LEU A 139 7.84 -0.86 -5.80
CA LEU A 139 6.82 -1.89 -6.07
C LEU A 139 7.45 -3.27 -5.98
N LEU A 140 6.91 -4.14 -5.14
CA LEU A 140 7.41 -5.50 -4.91
C LEU A 140 6.33 -6.54 -5.19
N LEU A 141 6.63 -7.46 -6.11
CA LEU A 141 5.80 -8.65 -6.33
C LEU A 141 6.01 -9.66 -5.20
N GLY A 142 4.94 -10.06 -4.51
CA GLY A 142 5.01 -11.16 -3.55
C GLY A 142 3.87 -11.20 -2.55
N ASN A 143 3.85 -12.26 -1.75
CA ASN A 143 2.98 -12.38 -0.59
C ASN A 143 3.62 -11.68 0.62
N ALA A 144 2.98 -10.62 1.13
CA ALA A 144 3.50 -9.84 2.25
C ALA A 144 3.53 -10.58 3.60
N LEU A 145 3.11 -11.85 3.65
CA LEU A 145 3.25 -12.70 4.84
C LEU A 145 4.42 -13.69 4.74
N GLU A 146 5.11 -13.73 3.60
CA GLU A 146 6.28 -14.59 3.39
C GLU A 146 7.55 -13.83 3.78
N GLU A 147 8.38 -14.45 4.62
CA GLU A 147 9.63 -13.87 5.13
C GLU A 147 10.51 -13.25 4.03
N PRO A 148 10.72 -13.89 2.87
CA PRO A 148 11.64 -13.33 1.90
C PRO A 148 11.10 -12.03 1.29
N VAL A 149 9.78 -11.90 1.15
CA VAL A 149 9.11 -10.68 0.66
C VAL A 149 9.18 -9.59 1.73
N LEU A 150 8.95 -9.93 2.99
CA LEU A 150 9.06 -9.00 4.12
C LEU A 150 10.49 -8.46 4.28
N ALA A 151 11.50 -9.32 4.18
CA ALA A 151 12.90 -8.93 4.24
C ALA A 151 13.27 -7.98 3.09
N ALA A 152 12.79 -8.25 1.87
CA ALA A 152 13.00 -7.38 0.72
C ALA A 152 12.27 -6.03 0.88
N ALA A 153 11.02 -6.05 1.36
CA ALA A 153 10.25 -4.83 1.59
C ALA A 153 10.93 -3.93 2.64
N ALA A 154 11.37 -4.52 3.75
CA ALA A 154 12.06 -3.82 4.82
C ALA A 154 13.43 -3.28 4.36
N ALA A 155 14.21 -4.13 3.67
CA ALA A 155 15.61 -3.88 3.35
C ALA A 155 16.40 -3.44 4.61
N GLY A 156 16.14 -4.10 5.75
CA GLY A 156 16.74 -3.79 7.06
C GLY A 156 16.16 -2.56 7.78
N ARG A 157 15.12 -1.92 7.25
CA ARG A 157 14.47 -0.73 7.83
C ARG A 157 13.16 -1.09 8.53
N GLN A 158 12.72 -0.21 9.42
CA GLN A 158 11.37 -0.23 10.00
C GLN A 158 10.53 0.91 9.43
N PHE A 159 9.22 0.71 9.39
CA PHE A 159 8.25 1.63 8.83
C PHE A 159 7.62 2.49 9.90
N ASP A 160 7.37 3.74 9.55
CA ASP A 160 6.63 4.71 10.36
C ASP A 160 5.13 4.44 10.27
N LEU A 161 4.72 3.89 9.13
CA LEU A 161 3.36 3.61 8.80
C LEU A 161 3.22 2.30 8.01
N VAL A 162 2.24 1.48 8.39
CA VAL A 162 1.85 0.29 7.64
C VAL A 162 0.36 0.36 7.31
N HIS A 163 0.02 0.35 6.03
CA HIS A 163 -1.34 0.14 5.56
C HIS A 163 -1.51 -1.30 5.09
N VAL A 164 -2.61 -1.94 5.48
CA VAL A 164 -2.98 -3.27 4.99
C VAL A 164 -4.31 -3.17 4.26
N GLY A 165 -4.26 -3.15 2.93
CA GLY A 165 -5.40 -3.03 2.02
C GLY A 165 -6.26 -4.29 1.89
N ALA A 166 -6.14 -5.22 2.84
CA ALA A 166 -6.83 -6.50 2.87
C ALA A 166 -7.18 -6.91 4.30
N ALA A 167 -8.14 -7.82 4.43
CA ALA A 167 -8.62 -8.29 5.72
C ALA A 167 -7.74 -9.40 6.30
N VAL A 168 -7.48 -9.32 7.60
CA VAL A 168 -6.74 -10.32 8.39
C VAL A 168 -7.55 -10.75 9.61
N ARG A 169 -7.30 -11.95 10.13
CA ARG A 169 -7.97 -12.40 11.38
C ARG A 169 -7.50 -11.61 12.60
N GLU A 170 -6.22 -11.28 12.62
CA GLU A 170 -5.54 -10.47 13.62
C GLU A 170 -4.37 -9.74 12.95
N PRO A 171 -3.91 -8.59 13.49
CA PRO A 171 -2.74 -7.90 12.96
C PRO A 171 -1.51 -8.83 12.89
N PRO A 172 -0.93 -9.10 11.70
CA PRO A 172 0.15 -10.07 11.57
C PRO A 172 1.39 -9.64 12.36
N ALA A 173 1.89 -10.53 13.23
CA ALA A 173 3.09 -10.26 14.05
C ALA A 173 4.30 -9.85 13.19
N ALA A 174 4.44 -10.43 12.01
CA ALA A 174 5.49 -10.09 11.06
C ALA A 174 5.43 -8.63 10.58
N LEU A 175 4.22 -8.10 10.33
CA LEU A 175 4.03 -6.69 9.97
C LEU A 175 4.20 -5.76 11.18
N LEU A 176 3.78 -6.20 12.37
CA LEU A 176 4.02 -5.45 13.62
C LEU A 176 5.52 -5.34 13.97
N ALA A 177 6.32 -6.35 13.61
CA ALA A 177 7.78 -6.31 13.79
C ALA A 177 8.45 -5.28 12.86
N LEU A 178 7.89 -5.08 11.66
CA LEU A 178 8.32 -4.06 10.71
C LEU A 178 7.94 -2.64 11.12
N LEU A 179 6.95 -2.46 11.99
CA LEU A 179 6.55 -1.15 12.49
C LEU A 179 7.54 -0.66 13.56
N ARG A 180 8.06 0.56 13.41
CA ARG A 180 8.96 1.16 14.41
C ARG A 180 8.20 1.51 15.70
N PRO A 181 8.87 1.62 16.86
CA PRO A 181 8.29 2.29 18.02
C PRO A 181 7.81 3.71 17.68
N GLY A 182 6.59 4.06 18.08
CA GLY A 182 5.89 5.28 17.68
C GLY A 182 5.27 5.24 16.28
N GLY A 183 5.29 4.09 15.60
CA GLY A 183 4.64 3.89 14.31
C GLY A 183 3.17 3.48 14.44
N ARG A 184 2.44 3.57 13.32
CA ARG A 184 1.03 3.18 13.20
C ARG A 184 0.78 2.16 12.11
N MET A 185 -0.13 1.23 12.35
CA MET A 185 -0.73 0.36 11.34
C MET A 185 -2.23 0.63 11.19
N VAL A 186 -2.72 0.65 9.96
CA VAL A 186 -4.15 0.68 9.63
C VAL A 186 -4.50 -0.59 8.88
N VAL A 187 -5.42 -1.39 9.43
CA VAL A 187 -5.70 -2.75 8.96
C VAL A 187 -7.16 -3.13 9.21
N ALA A 188 -7.77 -3.90 8.30
CA ALA A 188 -9.09 -4.50 8.54
C ALA A 188 -8.94 -5.83 9.28
N VAL A 189 -9.51 -5.92 10.48
CA VAL A 189 -9.44 -7.10 11.36
C VAL A 189 -10.81 -7.76 11.43
N GLY A 190 -10.88 -9.04 11.09
CA GLY A 190 -12.08 -9.84 11.19
C GLY A 190 -12.05 -11.11 10.33
N PRO A 191 -13.08 -11.96 10.40
CA PRO A 191 -13.15 -13.18 9.60
C PRO A 191 -13.27 -12.86 8.10
N PRO A 192 -12.61 -13.60 7.19
CA PRO A 192 -12.68 -13.39 5.74
C PRO A 192 -14.09 -13.36 5.13
N ALA A 193 -15.02 -14.15 5.70
CA ALA A 193 -16.39 -14.30 5.21
C ALA A 193 -17.41 -13.42 5.97
N ALA A 194 -16.97 -12.60 6.93
CA ALA A 194 -17.84 -11.80 7.79
C ALA A 194 -17.52 -10.30 7.69
N MET A 195 -18.28 -9.49 8.42
CA MET A 195 -17.93 -8.08 8.63
C MET A 195 -16.58 -8.00 9.34
N GLN A 196 -15.73 -7.08 8.89
CA GLN A 196 -14.45 -6.77 9.52
C GLN A 196 -14.54 -5.38 10.13
N SER A 197 -13.65 -5.09 11.07
CA SER A 197 -13.50 -3.75 11.62
C SER A 197 -12.19 -3.15 11.15
N LEU A 198 -12.25 -1.92 10.63
CA LEU A 198 -11.07 -1.11 10.40
C LEU A 198 -10.49 -0.75 11.76
N THR A 199 -9.24 -1.15 11.97
CA THR A 199 -8.54 -1.04 13.25
C THR A 199 -7.25 -0.28 13.05
N VAL A 200 -6.98 0.64 13.96
CA VAL A 200 -5.69 1.31 14.10
C VAL A 200 -4.89 0.59 15.16
N VAL A 201 -3.66 0.21 14.84
CA VAL A 201 -2.69 -0.32 15.80
C VAL A 201 -1.57 0.69 15.96
N ASP A 202 -1.42 1.24 17.15
CA ASP A 202 -0.31 2.12 17.50
C ASP A 202 0.74 1.33 18.27
N LYS A 203 2.03 1.54 17.94
CA LYS A 203 3.16 0.93 18.65
C LYS A 203 3.79 1.95 19.58
N GLY A 204 3.75 1.67 20.88
CA GLY A 204 4.38 2.49 21.91
C GLY A 204 5.91 2.53 21.80
N PRO A 205 6.56 3.45 22.52
CA PRO A 205 8.03 3.55 22.57
C PRO A 205 8.69 2.31 23.19
N ASP A 206 7.95 1.58 24.04
CA ASP A 206 8.33 0.31 24.65
C ASP A 206 8.12 -0.90 23.72
N GLY A 207 7.56 -0.68 22.53
CA GLY A 207 7.21 -1.72 21.57
C GLY A 207 5.87 -2.39 21.81
N ALA A 208 5.15 -2.05 22.89
CA ALA A 208 3.79 -2.54 23.13
C ALA A 208 2.83 -2.01 22.06
N THR A 209 1.75 -2.74 21.78
CA THR A 209 0.77 -2.32 20.77
C THR A 209 -0.60 -2.09 21.40
N THR A 210 -1.27 -1.02 20.98
CA THR A 210 -2.65 -0.70 21.37
C THR A 210 -3.51 -0.68 20.12
N GLN A 211 -4.72 -1.25 20.22
CA GLN A 211 -5.64 -1.34 19.08
C GLN A 211 -6.90 -0.51 19.34
N THR A 212 -7.31 0.28 18.35
CA THR A 212 -8.54 1.07 18.36
C THR A 212 -9.40 0.70 17.16
N VAL A 213 -10.62 0.25 17.41
CA VAL A 213 -11.62 -0.04 16.37
C VAL A 213 -12.25 1.27 15.90
N VAL A 214 -12.31 1.49 14.59
CA VAL A 214 -12.82 2.73 13.99
C VAL A 214 -14.22 2.55 13.43
N ARG A 215 -14.40 1.59 12.51
CA ARG A 215 -15.68 1.34 11.83
C ARG A 215 -15.71 -0.01 11.14
N ASP A 216 -16.89 -0.45 10.77
CA ASP A 216 -17.06 -1.65 9.95
C ASP A 216 -16.64 -1.41 8.50
N VAL A 217 -16.01 -2.43 7.92
CA VAL A 217 -15.51 -2.48 6.55
C VAL A 217 -15.62 -3.90 5.97
N ARG A 218 -15.47 -3.97 4.65
CA ARG A 218 -15.35 -5.23 3.93
C ARG A 218 -14.24 -5.11 2.88
N LEU A 219 -13.16 -5.84 3.09
CA LEU A 219 -12.03 -5.96 2.19
C LEU A 219 -11.83 -7.44 1.82
N PRO A 220 -11.21 -7.72 0.66
CA PRO A 220 -10.78 -9.08 0.33
C PRO A 220 -9.76 -9.57 1.39
N PRO A 221 -9.68 -10.88 1.65
CA PRO A 221 -8.71 -11.42 2.60
C PRO A 221 -7.28 -11.21 2.11
N LEU A 222 -6.34 -11.01 3.04
CA LEU A 222 -4.91 -10.84 2.78
C LEU A 222 -4.28 -12.15 2.32
N ALA A 223 -4.61 -12.57 1.10
CA ALA A 223 -4.32 -13.91 0.58
C ALA A 223 -4.50 -14.94 1.69
N PRO A 224 -3.92 -16.13 1.53
CA PRO A 224 -3.71 -16.87 2.76
C PRO A 224 -2.51 -17.83 2.76
N PRO A 225 -2.49 -18.81 3.67
CA PRO A 225 -3.05 -20.12 3.31
C PRO A 225 -4.38 -20.35 4.07
N PHE A 226 -5.45 -20.23 3.30
CA PHE A 226 -6.92 -20.16 3.47
C PHE A 226 -7.35 -20.51 2.03
N ALA A 227 -6.59 -21.45 1.43
CA ALA A 227 -7.12 -22.37 0.49
C ALA A 227 -8.08 -23.20 1.34
N ASP A 228 -9.32 -22.75 1.37
CA ASP A 228 -10.48 -23.61 1.47
C ASP A 228 -11.54 -22.96 0.59
N ARG A 229 -11.24 -22.94 -0.72
CA ARG A 229 -12.29 -22.99 -1.73
C ARG A 229 -12.18 -24.37 -2.37
N PRO A 230 -13.15 -25.27 -2.20
CA PRO A 230 -13.33 -26.31 -3.19
C PRO A 230 -13.68 -25.65 -4.53
N LEU A 231 -13.18 -26.25 -5.60
CA LEU A 231 -13.47 -25.92 -7.00
C LEU A 231 -14.97 -25.87 -7.27
#